data_AF-A0A9P9T8N4-F1
#
_entry.id   AF-A0A9P9T8N4-F1
#
_cell.length_a   1.000
_cell.length_b   1.000
_cell.length_c   1.000
_cell.angle_alpha   90.00
_cell.angle_beta   90.00
_cell.angle_gamma   90.00
#
_symmetry.space_group_name_H-M   'P 1'
#
loop_
_entity.id
_entity.type
_entity.pdbx_description
1 polymer ?
#
loop_
_entity_poly.entity_id
_entity_poly.type
_entity_poly.pdbx_seq_one_letter_code
_entity_poly.pdbx_strand_id
1 'polypeptide(L)'
;MSLHLALLHPMPKSANYMFIFHASTPSSPIILYLPPGPVLPDCHEEQVRVLSTLRESSGATVARINYRASPSNQYPTPCHDVLAGYDWIREHLLRDDFKRPYIARLGVCGELVGASLATMLALTENRLGLSGIAAAAVNNPIADWVFPDDLPSGPSTQLPEPVVLDETALHANEDLGRSKAAQGNVREVSRKCRKRPTRAQNLPSETSWQLHGENMIIPALALTRERDLLFCRPEDRFDRFASPIHFFRSPRAQLRPTERADLSTSPQPDELLDIETRMHLNHYASFGESTQTVPALPILTRCRSYARNYPSAGTKQSFPVWTITTGLHSPLSDQSAELAKAIRRSMARHMLKTHSGRARWHDVAEKERYEDVAFGQVHLNVMPGVGLWSRQDDNPEWKNSVEEVGIWMRRGLESGLT
;
A
#
# COMPACT_ATOMS: atom_id res chain seq x y z
N MET A 1 -15.93 -9.85 -31.70
CA MET A 1 -14.73 -9.69 -32.58
C MET A 1 -13.55 -10.31 -31.86
N SER A 2 -12.79 -11.14 -32.57
CA SER A 2 -11.89 -12.15 -32.01
C SER A 2 -10.65 -11.55 -31.31
N LEU A 3 -10.46 -11.85 -30.02
CA LEU A 3 -9.17 -11.74 -29.32
C LEU A 3 -8.22 -12.78 -29.91
N HIS A 4 -7.46 -12.44 -30.95
CA HIS A 4 -6.62 -13.45 -31.64
C HIS A 4 -5.12 -13.13 -31.78
N LEU A 5 -4.59 -12.11 -31.09
CA LEU A 5 -3.13 -11.99 -30.94
C LEU A 5 -2.78 -11.44 -29.56
N ALA A 6 -2.90 -12.29 -28.54
CA ALA A 6 -2.12 -12.12 -27.33
C ALA A 6 -0.75 -12.77 -27.57
N LEU A 7 0.33 -12.00 -27.51
CA LEU A 7 1.68 -12.56 -27.60
C LEU A 7 2.15 -12.98 -26.20
N LEU A 8 2.55 -14.24 -26.09
CA LEU A 8 3.14 -14.80 -24.88
C LEU A 8 4.64 -14.49 -24.87
N HIS A 9 5.09 -13.73 -23.88
CA HIS A 9 6.52 -13.45 -23.70
C HIS A 9 7.04 -14.06 -22.39
N PRO A 10 8.12 -14.87 -22.45
CA PRO A 10 8.81 -15.33 -21.25
C PRO A 10 9.59 -14.18 -20.62
N MET A 11 9.54 -14.09 -19.30
CA MET A 11 10.28 -13.07 -18.55
C MET A 11 11.73 -13.52 -18.32
N PRO A 12 12.76 -12.74 -18.68
CA PRO A 12 14.16 -13.19 -18.69
C PRO A 12 14.76 -13.50 -17.30
N LYS A 13 14.02 -13.27 -16.21
CA LYS A 13 14.46 -13.50 -14.82
C LYS A 13 13.46 -14.30 -13.98
N SER A 14 12.34 -14.76 -14.56
CA SER A 14 11.34 -15.57 -13.87
C SER A 14 10.71 -16.57 -14.82
N ALA A 15 10.29 -17.74 -14.32
CA ALA A 15 9.55 -18.74 -15.09
C ALA A 15 8.10 -18.30 -15.37
N ASN A 16 7.90 -17.02 -15.60
CA ASN A 16 6.60 -16.38 -15.74
C ASN A 16 6.37 -15.90 -17.15
N TYR A 17 5.08 -15.73 -17.45
CA TYR A 17 4.61 -15.29 -18.73
C TYR A 17 3.83 -13.99 -18.61
N MET A 18 4.08 -13.10 -19.55
CA MET A 18 3.29 -11.89 -19.75
C MET A 18 2.48 -12.03 -21.04
N PHE A 19 1.23 -11.55 -21.01
CA PHE A 19 0.39 -11.46 -22.19
C PHE A 19 0.29 -10.01 -22.65
N ILE A 20 0.65 -9.76 -23.91
CA ILE A 20 0.56 -8.43 -24.51
C ILE A 20 -0.59 -8.39 -25.51
N PHE A 21 -1.50 -7.45 -25.29
CA PHE A 21 -2.62 -7.14 -26.18
C PHE A 21 -2.35 -5.80 -26.85
N HIS A 22 -1.79 -5.84 -28.06
CA HIS A 22 -1.38 -4.63 -28.79
C HIS A 22 -2.57 -3.73 -29.15
N ALA A 23 -2.41 -2.42 -29.01
CA ALA A 23 -3.33 -1.47 -29.64
C ALA A 23 -3.24 -1.52 -31.17
N SER A 24 -4.22 -0.92 -31.85
CA SER A 24 -4.19 -0.76 -33.30
C SER A 24 -3.04 0.14 -33.78
N THR A 25 -2.59 1.07 -32.93
CA THR A 25 -1.50 2.00 -33.22
C THR A 25 -0.23 1.65 -32.45
N PRO A 26 0.94 1.54 -33.10
CA PRO A 26 2.18 1.10 -32.45
C PRO A 26 2.74 2.10 -31.42
N SER A 27 2.43 3.39 -31.56
CA SER A 27 2.83 4.44 -30.62
C SER A 27 1.88 4.61 -29.42
N SER A 28 0.85 3.76 -29.29
CA SER A 28 -0.16 3.83 -28.23
C SER A 28 0.42 3.80 -26.82
N PRO A 29 -0.30 4.37 -25.83
CA PRO A 29 0.09 4.23 -24.44
C PRO A 29 0.07 2.76 -24.02
N ILE A 30 0.77 2.41 -22.95
CA ILE A 30 0.79 1.05 -22.41
C ILE A 30 0.14 1.06 -21.03
N ILE A 31 -0.76 0.12 -20.80
CA ILE A 31 -1.39 -0.10 -19.50
C ILE A 31 -0.96 -1.46 -18.98
N LEU A 32 -0.37 -1.48 -17.79
CA LEU A 32 -0.03 -2.70 -17.06
C LEU A 32 -1.27 -3.18 -16.32
N TYR A 33 -1.74 -4.39 -16.59
CA TYR A 33 -2.85 -4.99 -15.85
C TYR A 33 -2.34 -6.06 -14.88
N LEU A 34 -2.64 -5.90 -13.60
CA LEU A 34 -2.31 -6.84 -12.54
C LEU A 34 -3.60 -7.55 -12.07
N PRO A 35 -3.71 -8.88 -12.24
CA PRO A 35 -4.92 -9.63 -11.91
C PRO A 35 -5.23 -9.61 -10.39
N PRO A 36 -6.47 -9.97 -9.97
CA PRO A 36 -6.90 -9.96 -8.57
C PRO A 36 -6.07 -10.81 -7.61
N GLY A 37 -5.37 -11.83 -8.14
CA GLY A 37 -4.58 -12.77 -7.34
C GLY A 37 -5.43 -13.89 -6.75
N PRO A 38 -4.89 -14.66 -5.79
CA PRO A 38 -5.52 -15.89 -5.29
C PRO A 38 -6.77 -15.64 -4.42
N VAL A 39 -7.00 -14.40 -3.98
CA VAL A 39 -8.19 -13.99 -3.20
C VAL A 39 -9.49 -14.26 -3.93
N LEU A 40 -9.48 -14.19 -5.26
CA LEU A 40 -10.65 -14.44 -6.08
C LEU A 40 -10.36 -15.59 -7.06
N PRO A 41 -10.64 -16.84 -6.69
CA PRO A 41 -10.44 -17.97 -7.59
C PRO A 41 -11.42 -17.92 -8.77
N ASP A 42 -11.04 -18.59 -9.86
CA ASP A 42 -11.88 -18.91 -11.01
C ASP A 42 -12.50 -17.71 -11.76
N CYS A 43 -11.82 -16.57 -11.81
CA CYS A 43 -12.28 -15.38 -12.52
C CYS A 43 -11.56 -15.11 -13.87
N HIS A 44 -11.05 -16.15 -14.53
CA HIS A 44 -10.23 -15.97 -15.73
C HIS A 44 -11.02 -15.40 -16.93
N GLU A 45 -12.26 -15.84 -17.15
CA GLU A 45 -13.09 -15.37 -18.26
C GLU A 45 -13.47 -13.90 -18.08
N GLU A 46 -13.82 -13.51 -16.84
CA GLU A 46 -14.16 -12.14 -16.47
C GLU A 46 -12.94 -11.23 -16.62
N GLN A 47 -11.74 -11.68 -16.21
CA GLN A 47 -10.50 -10.95 -16.45
C GLN A 47 -10.25 -10.69 -17.94
N VAL A 48 -10.51 -11.68 -18.80
CA VAL A 48 -10.38 -11.50 -20.26
C VAL A 48 -11.37 -10.46 -20.78
N ARG A 49 -12.61 -10.43 -20.27
CA ARG A 49 -13.60 -9.39 -20.60
C ARG A 49 -13.14 -8.01 -20.14
N VAL A 50 -12.65 -7.88 -18.91
CA VAL A 50 -12.10 -6.62 -18.36
C VAL A 50 -10.94 -6.12 -19.25
N LEU A 51 -10.03 -6.99 -19.66
CA LEU A 51 -8.91 -6.65 -20.55
C LEU A 51 -9.40 -6.16 -21.93
N SER A 52 -10.40 -6.82 -22.51
CA SER A 52 -10.97 -6.40 -23.80
C SER A 52 -11.60 -5.02 -23.68
N THR A 53 -12.45 -4.82 -22.68
CA THR A 53 -13.12 -3.53 -22.44
C THR A 53 -12.13 -2.42 -22.15
N LEU A 54 -11.10 -2.69 -21.33
CA LEU A 54 -10.05 -1.72 -21.02
C LEU A 54 -9.25 -1.34 -22.27
N ARG A 55 -8.88 -2.31 -23.11
CA ARG A 55 -8.16 -2.07 -24.37
C ARG A 55 -9.00 -1.24 -25.35
N GLU A 56 -10.27 -1.60 -25.53
CA GLU A 56 -11.19 -0.93 -26.45
C GLU A 56 -11.42 0.53 -26.05
N SER A 57 -11.71 0.78 -24.76
CA SER A 57 -12.00 2.12 -24.24
C SER A 57 -10.76 3.02 -24.13
N SER A 58 -9.60 2.46 -23.79
CA SER A 58 -8.36 3.24 -23.66
C SER A 58 -7.60 3.46 -24.98
N GLY A 59 -7.77 2.59 -25.98
CA GLY A 59 -6.93 2.57 -27.17
C GLY A 59 -5.44 2.25 -26.89
N ALA A 60 -5.15 1.75 -25.69
CA ALA A 60 -3.80 1.44 -25.21
C ALA A 60 -3.42 -0.01 -25.52
N THR A 61 -2.12 -0.27 -25.57
CA THR A 61 -1.58 -1.62 -25.50
C THR A 61 -1.70 -2.08 -24.05
N VAL A 62 -2.37 -3.20 -23.80
CA VAL A 62 -2.55 -3.72 -22.43
C VAL A 62 -1.59 -4.89 -22.23
N ALA A 63 -0.75 -4.80 -21.20
CA ALA A 63 0.20 -5.85 -20.82
C ALA A 63 -0.22 -6.46 -19.48
N ARG A 64 -0.69 -7.70 -19.51
CA ARG A 64 -1.06 -8.46 -18.31
C ARG A 64 0.16 -9.19 -17.76
N ILE A 65 0.57 -8.82 -16.56
CA ILE A 65 1.66 -9.49 -15.84
C ILE A 65 1.07 -10.57 -14.93
N ASN A 66 1.31 -11.84 -15.24
CA ASN A 66 0.92 -12.94 -14.37
C ASN A 66 1.99 -13.17 -13.31
N TYR A 67 1.91 -12.39 -12.24
CA TYR A 67 2.77 -12.57 -11.07
C TYR A 67 2.41 -13.87 -10.34
N ARG A 68 3.40 -14.50 -9.70
CA ARG A 68 3.16 -15.69 -8.88
C ARG A 68 2.77 -15.26 -7.47
N ALA A 69 1.62 -15.72 -7.02
CA ALA A 69 1.15 -15.54 -5.65
C ALA A 69 0.46 -16.85 -5.23
N SER A 70 1.16 -17.67 -4.47
CA SER A 70 0.65 -18.96 -3.99
C SER A 70 1.38 -19.38 -2.72
N PRO A 71 0.95 -20.43 -2.01
CA PRO A 71 1.69 -20.95 -0.85
C PRO A 71 3.14 -21.33 -1.18
N SER A 72 3.43 -21.71 -2.42
CA SER A 72 4.79 -22.01 -2.91
C SER A 72 5.55 -20.77 -3.37
N ASN A 73 4.85 -19.66 -3.68
CA ASN A 73 5.42 -18.41 -4.16
C ASN A 73 4.87 -17.25 -3.31
N GLN A 74 5.35 -17.20 -2.07
CA GLN A 74 4.98 -16.21 -1.07
C GLN A 74 5.68 -14.86 -1.30
N TYR A 75 5.25 -13.83 -0.59
CA TYR A 75 5.97 -12.55 -0.59
C TYR A 75 7.44 -12.75 -0.17
N PRO A 76 8.40 -12.02 -0.81
CA PRO A 76 8.24 -10.91 -1.77
C PRO A 76 8.15 -11.33 -3.26
N THR A 77 7.95 -12.60 -3.58
CA THR A 77 7.94 -13.11 -4.97
C THR A 77 6.98 -12.35 -5.91
N PRO A 78 5.71 -12.07 -5.53
CA PRO A 78 4.80 -11.30 -6.39
C PRO A 78 5.35 -9.91 -6.75
N CYS A 79 6.02 -9.23 -5.80
CA CYS A 79 6.62 -7.91 -6.02
C CYS A 79 7.76 -8.00 -7.04
N HIS A 80 8.65 -8.98 -6.90
CA HIS A 80 9.76 -9.19 -7.84
C HIS A 80 9.25 -9.51 -9.25
N ASP A 81 8.20 -10.30 -9.37
CA ASP A 81 7.62 -10.67 -10.66
C ASP A 81 7.01 -9.45 -11.37
N VAL A 82 6.32 -8.57 -10.64
CA VAL A 82 5.75 -7.32 -11.18
C VAL A 82 6.85 -6.34 -11.59
N LEU A 83 7.89 -6.17 -10.76
CA LEU A 83 9.01 -5.29 -11.08
C LEU A 83 9.80 -5.80 -12.30
N ALA A 84 10.03 -7.11 -12.39
CA ALA A 84 10.63 -7.70 -13.58
C ALA A 84 9.77 -7.45 -14.82
N GLY A 85 8.45 -7.61 -14.71
CA GLY A 85 7.45 -7.29 -15.74
C GLY A 85 7.56 -5.85 -16.24
N TYR A 86 7.57 -4.92 -15.30
CA TYR A 86 7.75 -3.49 -15.56
C TYR A 86 9.07 -3.18 -16.27
N ASP A 87 10.19 -3.71 -15.77
CA ASP A 87 11.52 -3.51 -16.37
C ASP A 87 11.56 -4.03 -17.81
N TRP A 88 11.00 -5.23 -18.05
CA TRP A 88 10.94 -5.80 -19.40
C TRP A 88 10.14 -4.91 -20.35
N ILE A 89 8.97 -4.40 -19.93
CA ILE A 89 8.15 -3.51 -20.77
C ILE A 89 8.89 -2.22 -21.08
N ARG A 90 9.56 -1.64 -20.07
CA ARG A 90 10.39 -0.44 -20.27
C ARG A 90 11.52 -0.70 -21.27
N GLU A 91 12.12 -1.88 -21.21
CA GLU A 91 13.23 -2.25 -22.09
C GLU A 91 12.80 -2.65 -23.51
N HIS A 92 11.59 -3.15 -23.71
CA HIS A 92 11.17 -3.74 -25.00
C HIS A 92 10.05 -2.98 -25.71
N LEU A 93 9.15 -2.31 -24.98
CA LEU A 93 7.98 -1.64 -25.58
C LEU A 93 8.06 -0.10 -25.56
N LEU A 94 8.95 0.48 -24.75
CA LEU A 94 9.13 1.93 -24.63
C LEU A 94 10.37 2.45 -25.37
N ARG A 95 10.74 1.76 -26.44
CA ARG A 95 11.84 2.17 -27.32
C ARG A 95 11.31 2.55 -28.69
N ASP A 96 11.86 3.63 -29.25
CA ASP A 96 11.60 3.97 -30.66
C ASP A 96 12.36 3.03 -31.61
N ASP A 97 12.17 3.22 -32.92
CA ASP A 97 12.83 2.43 -33.97
C ASP A 97 14.38 2.53 -33.91
N PHE A 98 14.90 3.58 -33.27
CA PHE A 98 16.33 3.81 -33.04
C PHE A 98 16.81 3.32 -31.66
N LYS A 99 15.98 2.54 -30.95
CA LYS A 99 16.22 2.00 -29.60
C LYS A 99 16.40 3.06 -28.51
N ARG A 100 15.96 4.30 -28.75
CA ARG A 100 16.00 5.38 -27.76
C ARG A 100 14.77 5.26 -26.86
N PRO A 101 14.93 5.40 -25.54
CA PRO A 101 13.78 5.43 -24.64
C PRO A 101 12.98 6.71 -24.87
N TYR A 102 11.66 6.61 -24.97
CA TYR A 102 10.78 7.78 -24.92
C TYR A 102 10.15 7.94 -23.53
N ILE A 103 9.96 9.20 -23.14
CA ILE A 103 9.41 9.57 -21.83
C ILE A 103 7.94 9.14 -21.76
N ALA A 104 7.54 8.63 -20.60
CA ALA A 104 6.49 7.64 -20.40
C ALA A 104 5.11 7.92 -21.01
N ARG A 105 4.48 6.84 -21.49
CA ARG A 105 3.03 6.66 -21.58
C ARG A 105 2.62 5.38 -20.84
N LEU A 106 2.98 5.26 -19.57
CA LEU A 106 2.68 4.07 -18.76
C LEU A 106 1.59 4.32 -17.73
N GLY A 107 0.54 3.52 -17.79
CA GLY A 107 -0.45 3.37 -16.73
C GLY A 107 -0.34 2.02 -16.05
N VAL A 108 -0.80 1.91 -14.81
CA VAL A 108 -0.98 0.63 -14.12
C VAL A 108 -2.41 0.51 -13.62
N CYS A 109 -2.99 -0.66 -13.77
CA CYS A 109 -4.25 -1.01 -13.16
C CYS A 109 -4.18 -2.37 -12.48
N GLY A 110 -4.98 -2.52 -11.42
CA GLY A 110 -5.08 -3.79 -10.72
C GLY A 110 -6.28 -3.86 -9.80
N GLU A 111 -6.58 -5.08 -9.36
CA GLU A 111 -7.68 -5.39 -8.46
C GLU A 111 -7.15 -6.20 -7.25
N LEU A 112 -7.69 -6.05 -6.05
CA LEU A 112 -7.32 -6.82 -4.84
C LEU A 112 -5.80 -6.91 -4.59
N VAL A 113 -5.19 -8.10 -4.71
CA VAL A 113 -3.72 -8.27 -4.57
C VAL A 113 -2.99 -7.55 -5.70
N GLY A 114 -3.52 -7.62 -6.92
CA GLY A 114 -3.00 -6.87 -8.07
C GLY A 114 -3.12 -5.36 -7.88
N ALA A 115 -4.16 -4.87 -7.20
CA ALA A 115 -4.31 -3.47 -6.83
C ALA A 115 -3.27 -3.03 -5.79
N SER A 116 -2.93 -3.91 -4.84
CA SER A 116 -1.84 -3.69 -3.89
C SER A 116 -0.50 -3.56 -4.62
N LEU A 117 -0.19 -4.51 -5.52
CA LEU A 117 1.02 -4.48 -6.34
C LEU A 117 1.06 -3.28 -7.31
N ALA A 118 -0.10 -2.88 -7.86
CA ALA A 118 -0.22 -1.69 -8.72
C ALA A 118 0.06 -0.41 -7.93
N THR A 119 -0.44 -0.35 -6.69
CA THR A 119 -0.17 0.76 -5.77
C THR A 119 1.32 0.81 -5.44
N MET A 120 1.93 -0.34 -5.11
CA MET A 120 3.38 -0.43 -4.88
C MET A 120 4.18 0.08 -6.08
N LEU A 121 3.85 -0.38 -7.30
CA LEU A 121 4.55 0.02 -8.52
C LEU A 121 4.42 1.52 -8.79
N ALA A 122 3.21 2.08 -8.64
CA ALA A 122 2.95 3.51 -8.83
C ALA A 122 3.64 4.42 -7.79
N LEU A 123 3.89 3.91 -6.58
CA LEU A 123 4.60 4.66 -5.53
C LEU A 123 6.13 4.59 -5.67
N THR A 124 6.65 3.51 -6.25
CA THR A 124 8.09 3.24 -6.33
C THR A 124 8.69 3.63 -7.69
N GLU A 125 7.95 3.43 -8.78
CA GLU A 125 8.40 3.65 -10.16
C GLU A 125 7.79 4.93 -10.78
N ASN A 126 7.97 6.05 -10.10
CA ASN A 126 7.38 7.35 -10.48
C ASN A 126 8.42 8.46 -10.72
N ARG A 127 9.58 8.09 -11.26
CA ARG A 127 10.72 9.01 -11.45
C ARG A 127 10.48 10.01 -12.59
N LEU A 128 10.72 11.30 -12.32
CA LEU A 128 10.74 12.37 -13.33
C LEU A 128 11.86 12.15 -14.34
N GLY A 129 11.57 12.38 -15.62
CA GLY A 129 12.54 12.29 -16.71
C GLY A 129 12.86 10.86 -17.17
N LEU A 130 12.22 9.85 -16.59
CA LEU A 130 12.26 8.46 -17.04
C LEU A 130 10.83 7.98 -17.37
N SER A 131 10.71 6.78 -17.96
CA SER A 131 9.42 6.17 -18.27
C SER A 131 8.72 5.64 -17.01
N GLY A 132 8.35 6.51 -16.07
CA GLY A 132 7.64 6.19 -14.84
C GLY A 132 6.13 5.98 -15.04
N ILE A 133 5.47 5.43 -14.02
CA ILE A 133 4.01 5.31 -13.97
C ILE A 133 3.39 6.71 -13.88
N ALA A 134 2.56 7.05 -14.86
CA ALA A 134 1.88 8.35 -14.96
C ALA A 134 0.43 8.31 -14.46
N ALA A 135 -0.22 7.15 -14.54
CA ALA A 135 -1.60 6.96 -14.08
C ALA A 135 -1.77 5.60 -13.38
N ALA A 136 -2.53 5.57 -12.29
CA ALA A 136 -2.81 4.37 -11.51
C ALA A 136 -4.33 4.21 -11.27
N ALA A 137 -4.91 3.09 -11.70
CA ALA A 137 -6.30 2.74 -11.42
C ALA A 137 -6.35 1.47 -10.57
N VAL A 138 -6.80 1.57 -9.32
CA VAL A 138 -6.79 0.43 -8.38
C VAL A 138 -8.19 0.14 -7.86
N ASN A 139 -8.62 -1.11 -7.94
CA ASN A 139 -9.94 -1.57 -7.50
C ASN A 139 -9.82 -2.43 -6.24
N ASN A 140 -10.58 -2.07 -5.19
CA ASN A 140 -10.59 -2.72 -3.88
C ASN A 140 -9.17 -3.11 -3.40
N PRO A 141 -8.22 -2.16 -3.32
CA PRO A 141 -6.84 -2.46 -2.96
C PRO A 141 -6.72 -3.06 -1.55
N ILE A 142 -5.96 -4.15 -1.44
CA ILE A 142 -5.44 -4.62 -0.15
C ILE A 142 -4.24 -3.73 0.22
N ALA A 143 -4.52 -2.60 0.87
CA ALA A 143 -3.50 -1.59 1.16
C ALA A 143 -2.70 -1.90 2.45
N ASP A 144 -3.29 -2.69 3.36
CA ASP A 144 -2.70 -3.12 4.63
C ASP A 144 -3.07 -4.59 4.90
N TRP A 145 -2.08 -5.47 4.97
CA TRP A 145 -2.28 -6.89 5.33
C TRP A 145 -2.46 -7.13 6.83
N VAL A 146 -2.36 -6.07 7.65
CA VAL A 146 -2.70 -6.11 9.07
C VAL A 146 -4.19 -5.78 9.22
N PHE A 147 -5.00 -6.81 9.38
CA PHE A 147 -6.45 -6.64 9.46
C PHE A 147 -6.91 -6.26 10.87
N PRO A 148 -8.06 -5.57 11.02
CA PRO A 148 -8.57 -5.15 12.32
C PRO A 148 -8.74 -6.29 13.33
N ASP A 149 -9.10 -7.50 12.88
CA ASP A 149 -9.33 -8.67 13.75
C ASP A 149 -8.06 -9.17 14.45
N ASP A 150 -6.88 -8.90 13.90
CA ASP A 150 -5.61 -9.27 14.53
C ASP A 150 -5.26 -8.37 15.72
N LEU A 151 -5.96 -7.24 15.88
CA LEU A 151 -5.63 -6.21 16.86
C LEU A 151 -6.47 -6.38 18.13
N PRO A 152 -5.88 -6.80 19.27
CA PRO A 152 -6.63 -6.93 20.50
C PRO A 152 -7.28 -5.60 20.91
N SER A 153 -8.55 -5.67 21.29
CA SER A 153 -9.37 -4.53 21.74
C SER A 153 -9.05 -4.18 23.20
N GLY A 154 -7.90 -3.54 23.43
CA GLY A 154 -7.49 -3.01 24.73
C GLY A 154 -7.83 -1.52 24.94
N PRO A 155 -7.94 -1.03 26.18
CA PRO A 155 -8.13 0.38 26.47
C PRO A 155 -6.93 1.20 25.98
N SER A 156 -7.19 2.31 25.26
CA SER A 156 -6.18 3.15 24.58
C SER A 156 -5.03 3.63 25.49
N THR A 157 -5.25 3.71 26.80
CA THR A 157 -4.27 4.15 27.81
C THR A 157 -3.14 3.14 28.05
N GLN A 158 -3.34 1.86 27.70
CA GLN A 158 -2.35 0.79 27.89
C GLN A 158 -1.63 0.38 26.59
N LEU A 159 -2.00 0.97 25.45
CA LEU A 159 -1.42 0.62 24.16
C LEU A 159 -0.07 1.33 23.93
N PRO A 160 0.94 0.64 23.35
CA PRO A 160 2.21 1.26 23.02
C PRO A 160 2.07 2.41 22.02
N GLU A 161 2.96 3.40 22.14
CA GLU A 161 3.18 4.39 21.09
C GLU A 161 3.88 3.76 19.88
N PRO A 162 3.60 4.24 18.65
CA PRO A 162 4.23 3.70 17.46
C PRO A 162 5.74 3.94 17.50
N VAL A 163 6.52 2.91 17.15
CA VAL A 163 7.97 3.07 16.96
C VAL A 163 8.20 3.98 15.74
N VAL A 164 8.80 5.14 15.97
CA VAL A 164 9.21 6.06 14.92
C VAL A 164 10.52 5.57 14.33
N LEU A 165 10.44 4.88 13.20
CA LEU A 165 11.61 4.32 12.49
C LEU A 165 12.23 5.31 11.48
N ASP A 166 11.50 6.35 11.09
CA ASP A 166 11.86 7.23 9.96
C ASP A 166 12.01 8.68 10.43
N GLU A 167 13.09 9.37 10.05
CA GLU A 167 13.35 10.78 10.39
C GLU A 167 12.26 11.73 9.85
N THR A 168 11.48 11.29 8.86
CA THR A 168 10.36 12.04 8.29
C THR A 168 9.03 11.83 9.02
N ALA A 169 8.99 10.97 10.04
CA ALA A 169 7.75 10.55 10.68
C ALA A 169 7.17 11.61 11.62
N LEU A 170 5.85 11.73 11.64
CA LEU A 170 5.10 12.65 12.52
C LEU A 170 4.02 11.89 13.29
N HIS A 171 3.71 12.29 14.53
CA HIS A 171 2.61 11.65 15.26
C HIS A 171 1.26 11.88 14.54
N ALA A 172 0.38 10.88 14.52
CA ALA A 172 -0.93 10.99 13.84
C ALA A 172 -1.80 12.17 14.29
N ASN A 173 -1.56 12.72 15.47
CA ASN A 173 -2.30 13.86 16.05
C ASN A 173 -1.65 15.23 15.79
N GLU A 174 -0.44 15.27 15.23
CA GLU A 174 0.24 16.51 14.91
C GLU A 174 -0.18 17.01 13.52
N ASP A 175 -0.76 18.20 13.49
CA ASP A 175 -0.91 18.98 12.26
C ASP A 175 0.21 20.01 12.19
N LEU A 176 0.99 19.95 11.10
CA LEU A 176 2.10 20.86 10.78
C LEU A 176 1.70 22.35 10.65
N GLY A 177 0.42 22.67 10.78
CA GLY A 177 -0.14 24.02 10.60
C GLY A 177 -0.16 24.92 11.84
N ARG A 178 0.26 24.44 13.02
CA ARG A 178 0.45 25.34 14.17
C ARG A 178 1.89 25.83 14.24
N SER A 179 2.15 26.93 13.54
CA SER A 179 3.34 27.75 13.76
C SER A 179 3.52 28.04 15.25
N LYS A 180 4.66 27.62 15.82
CA LYS A 180 5.21 28.10 17.10
C LYS A 180 5.67 29.57 17.03
N ALA A 181 5.24 30.34 16.03
CA ALA A 181 5.63 31.73 15.82
C ALA A 181 4.82 32.74 16.68
N ALA A 182 3.94 32.27 17.57
CA ALA A 182 3.23 33.11 18.54
C ALA A 182 3.81 33.03 19.96
N GLN A 183 5.08 32.64 20.12
CA GLN A 183 5.85 32.81 21.36
C GLN A 183 6.91 33.89 21.17
N GLY A 184 6.43 35.11 20.95
CA GLY A 184 7.21 36.34 21.10
C GLY A 184 6.46 37.26 22.06
N ASN A 185 7.15 37.65 23.12
CA ASN A 185 6.74 38.53 24.23
C ASN A 185 5.93 37.90 25.37
N VAL A 186 6.70 37.58 26.42
CA VAL A 186 6.26 37.56 27.81
C VAL A 186 5.69 38.93 28.16
N ARG A 187 4.35 39.03 28.27
CA ARG A 187 3.71 39.90 29.25
C ARG A 187 2.62 39.11 29.96
N GLU A 188 2.88 38.96 31.24
CA GLU A 188 2.06 38.38 32.28
C GLU A 188 0.68 39.06 32.31
N VAL A 189 -0.34 38.40 31.76
CA VAL A 189 -1.74 38.70 32.11
C VAL A 189 -2.50 37.39 32.20
N SER A 190 -2.85 37.05 33.43
CA SER A 190 -3.74 35.96 33.82
C SER A 190 -4.95 35.85 32.88
N ARG A 191 -4.99 34.80 32.07
CA ARG A 191 -6.17 34.40 31.30
C ARG A 191 -6.51 32.96 31.64
N LYS A 192 -7.60 32.82 32.39
CA LYS A 192 -8.29 31.57 32.74
C LYS A 192 -8.19 30.58 31.57
N CYS A 193 -7.57 29.44 31.84
CA CYS A 193 -7.49 28.30 30.95
C CYS A 193 -8.90 27.85 30.56
N ARG A 194 -9.41 28.31 29.41
CA ARG A 194 -10.58 27.71 28.77
C ARG A 194 -10.15 26.32 28.30
N LYS A 195 -10.48 25.31 29.11
CA LYS A 195 -10.45 23.90 28.73
C LYS A 195 -11.14 23.79 27.36
N ARG A 196 -10.42 23.32 26.35
CA ARG A 196 -11.04 22.94 25.08
C ARG A 196 -12.09 21.86 25.39
N PRO A 197 -13.26 21.87 24.72
CA PRO A 197 -14.19 20.78 24.87
C PRO A 197 -13.45 19.50 24.44
N THR A 198 -13.42 18.53 25.35
CA THR A 198 -13.03 17.16 25.08
C THR A 198 -13.78 16.76 23.82
N ARG A 199 -13.05 16.47 22.73
CA ARG A 199 -13.65 15.94 21.51
C ARG A 199 -14.46 14.74 21.98
N ALA A 200 -15.78 14.81 21.83
CA ALA A 200 -16.67 13.72 22.23
C ALA A 200 -16.06 12.44 21.69
N GLN A 201 -15.79 11.49 22.58
CA GLN A 201 -15.45 10.13 22.18
C GLN A 201 -16.71 9.61 21.52
N ASN A 202 -16.85 9.87 20.21
CA ASN A 202 -17.78 9.13 19.39
C ASN A 202 -17.43 7.66 19.64
N LEU A 203 -18.42 6.84 20.00
CA LEU A 203 -18.23 5.40 20.04
C LEU A 203 -17.50 4.98 18.75
N PRO A 204 -16.57 4.02 18.81
CA PRO A 204 -15.91 3.57 17.60
C PRO A 204 -17.01 3.12 16.64
N SER A 205 -17.21 3.87 15.55
CA SER A 205 -18.06 3.41 14.45
C SER A 205 -17.49 2.07 14.00
N GLU A 206 -18.35 1.06 13.89
CA GLU A 206 -17.95 -0.25 13.39
C GLU A 206 -17.22 -0.07 12.05
N THR A 207 -16.10 -0.76 11.92
CA THR A 207 -15.27 -0.68 10.71
C THR A 207 -15.94 -1.40 9.55
N SER A 208 -15.64 -1.01 8.31
CA SER A 208 -16.12 -1.73 7.11
C SER A 208 -15.79 -3.21 7.16
N TRP A 209 -14.64 -3.55 7.75
CA TRP A 209 -14.20 -4.92 7.98
C TRP A 209 -15.17 -5.73 8.84
N GLN A 210 -15.70 -5.12 9.90
CA GLN A 210 -16.67 -5.76 10.81
C GLN A 210 -18.07 -5.79 10.18
N LEU A 211 -18.49 -4.70 9.54
CA LEU A 211 -19.82 -4.59 8.92
C LEU A 211 -20.01 -5.50 7.70
N HIS A 212 -18.95 -5.70 6.93
CA HIS A 212 -19.00 -6.42 5.66
C HIS A 212 -18.08 -7.64 5.62
N GLY A 213 -17.61 -8.11 6.78
CA GLY A 213 -16.72 -9.26 6.89
C GLY A 213 -17.36 -10.58 6.45
N GLU A 214 -18.68 -10.71 6.56
CA GLU A 214 -19.43 -11.90 6.15
C GLU A 214 -19.87 -11.87 4.67
N ASN A 215 -19.27 -11.00 3.85
CA ASN A 215 -19.58 -10.93 2.42
C ASN A 215 -19.28 -12.26 1.70
N MET A 216 -20.16 -12.70 0.79
CA MET A 216 -20.00 -13.97 0.06
C MET A 216 -18.87 -13.98 -0.98
N ILE A 217 -18.46 -12.81 -1.48
CA ILE A 217 -17.52 -12.70 -2.61
C ILE A 217 -16.08 -12.57 -2.11
N ILE A 218 -15.85 -11.68 -1.14
CA ILE A 218 -14.55 -11.48 -0.49
C ILE A 218 -14.70 -11.45 1.04
N PRO A 219 -15.08 -12.58 1.67
CA PRO A 219 -15.24 -12.62 3.12
C PRO A 219 -13.92 -12.30 3.83
N ALA A 220 -14.00 -11.64 4.98
CA ALA A 220 -12.86 -11.36 5.85
C ALA A 220 -12.06 -12.62 6.19
N LEU A 221 -12.75 -13.76 6.36
CA LEU A 221 -12.12 -15.06 6.57
C LEU A 221 -11.28 -15.50 5.37
N ALA A 222 -11.74 -15.30 4.12
CA ALA A 222 -10.95 -15.63 2.94
C ALA A 222 -9.72 -14.73 2.83
N LEU A 223 -9.87 -13.42 3.04
CA LEU A 223 -8.75 -12.47 3.05
C LEU A 223 -7.69 -12.84 4.10
N THR A 224 -8.13 -13.23 5.30
CA THR A 224 -7.26 -13.68 6.40
C THR A 224 -6.55 -14.99 6.07
N ARG A 225 -7.27 -15.96 5.49
CA ARG A 225 -6.67 -17.24 5.04
C ARG A 225 -5.62 -17.01 3.96
N GLU A 226 -5.92 -16.19 2.95
CA GLU A 226 -4.98 -15.89 1.87
C GLU A 226 -3.74 -15.16 2.38
N ARG A 227 -3.89 -14.23 3.33
CA ARG A 227 -2.76 -13.63 4.03
C ARG A 227 -1.86 -14.70 4.65
N ASP A 228 -2.42 -15.63 5.41
CA ASP A 228 -1.62 -16.66 6.08
C ASP A 228 -0.94 -17.63 5.09
N LEU A 229 -1.49 -17.79 3.89
CA LEU A 229 -0.85 -18.54 2.80
C LEU A 229 0.26 -17.75 2.10
N LEU A 230 0.07 -16.45 1.91
CA LEU A 230 0.99 -15.58 1.16
C LEU A 230 2.20 -15.08 1.96
N PHE A 231 2.14 -15.14 3.29
CA PHE A 231 3.22 -14.68 4.16
C PHE A 231 3.77 -15.83 5.02
N CYS A 232 5.06 -16.12 4.87
CA CYS A 232 5.79 -17.07 5.71
C CYS A 232 5.83 -16.60 7.17
N ARG A 233 6.23 -15.34 7.37
CA ARG A 233 6.41 -14.75 8.70
C ARG A 233 5.38 -13.66 8.94
N PRO A 234 4.85 -13.51 10.17
CA PRO A 234 3.98 -12.38 10.50
C PRO A 234 4.64 -11.01 10.31
N GLU A 235 5.98 -10.94 10.41
CA GLU A 235 6.78 -9.73 10.21
C GLU A 235 6.71 -9.20 8.77
N ASP A 236 6.62 -10.11 7.80
CA ASP A 236 6.63 -9.77 6.38
C ASP A 236 5.36 -9.00 5.96
N ARG A 237 4.29 -9.06 6.77
CA ARG A 237 3.04 -8.29 6.58
C ARG A 237 3.26 -6.78 6.71
N PHE A 238 4.30 -6.38 7.44
CA PHE A 238 4.68 -4.98 7.65
C PHE A 238 5.60 -4.44 6.55
N ASP A 239 5.97 -5.25 5.57
CA ASP A 239 6.73 -4.81 4.41
C ASP A 239 5.95 -3.74 3.64
N ARG A 240 6.62 -2.63 3.29
CA ARG A 240 6.03 -1.51 2.54
C ARG A 240 5.63 -1.90 1.12
N PHE A 241 6.31 -2.86 0.50
CA PHE A 241 5.99 -3.35 -0.85
C PHE A 241 4.77 -4.27 -0.85
N ALA A 242 4.55 -5.01 0.23
CA ALA A 242 3.39 -5.88 0.38
C ALA A 242 2.14 -5.13 0.91
N SER A 243 2.35 -4.20 1.84
CA SER A 243 1.33 -3.30 2.43
C SER A 243 1.63 -1.83 2.07
N PRO A 244 1.24 -1.36 0.86
CA PRO A 244 1.64 -0.05 0.33
C PRO A 244 1.24 1.15 1.19
N ILE A 245 0.23 1.01 2.06
CA ILE A 245 -0.13 2.08 2.99
C ILE A 245 1.05 2.46 3.90
N HIS A 246 2.01 1.55 4.12
CA HIS A 246 3.14 1.77 5.00
C HIS A 246 4.20 2.75 4.46
N PHE A 247 4.12 3.12 3.18
CA PHE A 247 4.85 4.28 2.65
C PHE A 247 4.38 5.60 3.29
N PHE A 248 3.14 5.64 3.79
CA PHE A 248 2.51 6.85 4.34
C PHE A 248 2.29 6.82 5.85
N ARG A 249 2.38 5.64 6.48
CA ARG A 249 2.26 5.51 7.93
C ARG A 249 2.94 4.27 8.47
N SER A 250 3.29 4.27 9.75
CA SER A 250 3.63 3.04 10.45
C SER A 250 2.44 2.08 10.46
N PRO A 251 2.69 0.77 10.61
CA PRO A 251 1.64 -0.17 10.92
C PRO A 251 0.89 0.22 12.20
N ARG A 252 -0.38 -0.19 12.28
CA ARG A 252 -1.21 -0.03 13.49
C ARG A 252 -0.98 -1.13 14.52
N ALA A 253 -0.02 -1.99 14.26
CA ALA A 253 0.41 -3.04 15.15
C ALA A 253 1.93 -3.04 15.30
N GLN A 254 2.39 -3.62 16.40
CA GLN A 254 3.77 -3.97 16.63
C GLN A 254 3.84 -5.43 17.05
N LEU A 255 4.77 -6.18 16.47
CA LEU A 255 5.12 -7.50 16.98
C LEU A 255 5.99 -7.33 18.22
N ARG A 256 5.51 -7.86 19.34
CA ARG A 256 6.30 -7.97 20.56
C ARG A 256 6.82 -9.39 20.70
N PRO A 257 8.13 -9.57 20.92
CA PRO A 257 8.62 -10.84 21.44
C PRO A 257 7.86 -11.15 22.73
N THR A 258 7.36 -12.37 22.89
CA THR A 258 6.81 -12.81 24.17
C THR A 258 7.93 -12.74 25.19
N GLU A 259 7.82 -11.81 26.15
CA GLU A 259 8.72 -11.78 27.30
C GLU A 259 8.62 -13.16 27.99
N ARG A 260 9.73 -13.89 28.01
CA ARG A 260 9.83 -15.08 28.86
C ARG A 260 9.67 -14.60 30.31
N ALA A 261 8.61 -15.05 30.97
CA ALA A 261 8.43 -14.83 32.40
C ALA A 261 9.55 -15.45 33.27
N ASP A 262 10.44 -16.26 32.68
CA ASP A 262 11.38 -17.10 33.42
C ASP A 262 12.86 -16.67 33.35
N LEU A 263 13.16 -15.38 33.14
CA LEU A 263 14.54 -14.87 33.29
C LEU A 263 14.70 -13.90 34.46
N SER A 264 13.68 -13.74 35.30
CA SER A 264 13.73 -12.85 36.48
C SER A 264 13.88 -13.60 37.81
N THR A 265 14.69 -14.67 37.86
CA THR A 265 15.19 -15.22 39.13
C THR A 265 16.42 -16.11 38.92
N SER A 266 17.48 -15.55 38.32
CA SER A 266 18.82 -15.98 38.70
C SER A 266 19.39 -14.86 39.55
N PRO A 267 19.56 -15.02 40.88
CA PRO A 267 20.42 -14.11 41.61
C PRO A 267 21.80 -14.24 40.96
N GLN A 268 22.29 -13.19 40.30
CA GLN A 268 23.73 -13.09 40.07
C GLN A 268 24.35 -13.02 41.47
N PRO A 269 25.21 -13.98 41.86
CA PRO A 269 26.05 -13.75 43.01
C PRO A 269 27.09 -12.73 42.54
N ASP A 270 26.88 -11.48 42.91
CA ASP A 270 27.91 -10.43 42.91
C ASP A 270 28.96 -10.79 43.98
N GLU A 271 29.73 -11.86 43.77
CA GLU A 271 30.98 -12.10 44.48
C GLU A 271 32.00 -12.69 43.50
N LEU A 272 33.08 -11.92 43.30
CA LEU A 272 34.34 -12.19 42.61
C LEU A 272 34.66 -13.68 42.35
N LEU A 273 34.08 -14.27 41.31
CA LEU A 273 34.52 -15.57 40.81
C LEU A 273 35.72 -15.38 39.87
N ASP A 274 36.79 -16.12 40.16
CA ASP A 274 37.98 -16.20 39.32
C ASP A 274 37.63 -16.70 37.90
N ILE A 275 38.37 -16.21 36.91
CA ILE A 275 38.12 -16.42 35.47
C ILE A 275 38.07 -17.92 35.12
N GLU A 276 38.86 -18.73 35.81
CA GLU A 276 38.92 -20.19 35.64
C GLU A 276 37.63 -20.88 36.06
N THR A 277 37.04 -20.47 37.20
CA THR A 277 35.75 -20.99 37.69
C THR A 277 34.61 -20.61 36.74
N ARG A 278 34.67 -19.42 36.14
CA ARG A 278 33.68 -18.93 35.17
C ARG A 278 33.71 -19.74 33.86
N MET A 279 34.91 -20.11 33.40
CA MET A 279 35.08 -21.00 32.24
C MET A 279 34.56 -22.41 32.55
N HIS A 280 34.80 -22.92 33.78
CA HIS A 280 34.34 -24.24 34.21
C HIS A 280 32.81 -24.36 34.29
N LEU A 281 32.13 -23.34 34.83
CA LEU A 281 30.67 -23.28 34.90
C LEU A 281 30.02 -23.26 33.51
N ASN A 282 30.58 -22.48 32.58
CA ASN A 282 30.12 -22.46 31.19
C ASN A 282 30.33 -23.82 30.50
N HIS A 283 31.34 -24.59 30.89
CA HIS A 283 31.62 -25.89 30.31
C HIS A 283 30.61 -26.97 30.74
N TYR A 284 30.09 -26.90 31.97
CA TYR A 284 29.06 -27.80 32.48
C TYR A 284 27.63 -27.45 32.02
N ALA A 285 27.38 -26.19 31.63
CA ALA A 285 26.08 -25.77 31.05
C ALA A 285 25.77 -26.43 29.68
N SER A 286 26.76 -27.08 29.06
CA SER A 286 26.59 -27.76 27.77
C SER A 286 25.95 -29.16 27.86
N PHE A 287 25.67 -29.67 29.07
CA PHE A 287 25.11 -31.03 29.26
C PHE A 287 23.78 -31.09 30.04
N GLY A 288 23.20 -29.94 30.42
CA GLY A 288 21.83 -29.89 30.92
C GLY A 288 20.86 -29.89 29.74
N GLU A 289 20.08 -30.98 29.62
CA GLU A 289 18.98 -31.21 28.66
C GLU A 289 18.64 -30.03 27.75
N SER A 290 19.01 -30.15 26.47
CA SER A 290 18.39 -29.41 25.39
C SER A 290 16.92 -29.85 25.28
N THR A 291 16.08 -29.34 26.18
CA THR A 291 14.68 -29.14 25.85
C THR A 291 14.70 -28.12 24.72
N GLN A 292 14.44 -28.59 23.50
CA GLN A 292 14.14 -27.75 22.36
C GLN A 292 12.95 -26.87 22.72
N THR A 293 13.20 -25.72 23.34
CA THR A 293 12.17 -24.72 23.58
C THR A 293 11.75 -24.17 22.23
N VAL A 294 10.56 -24.57 21.78
CA VAL A 294 9.86 -23.93 20.67
C VAL A 294 9.88 -22.41 20.92
N PRO A 295 10.41 -21.58 20.00
CA PRO A 295 10.39 -20.14 20.19
C PRO A 295 8.94 -19.67 20.31
N ALA A 296 8.62 -19.00 21.41
CA ALA A 296 7.29 -18.44 21.65
C ALA A 296 6.94 -17.50 20.50
N LEU A 297 5.77 -17.72 19.88
CA LEU A 297 5.32 -16.92 18.75
C LEU A 297 5.15 -15.46 19.18
N PRO A 298 5.64 -14.49 18.39
CA PRO A 298 5.51 -13.08 18.71
C PRO A 298 4.03 -12.67 18.72
N ILE A 299 3.62 -11.90 19.74
CA ILE A 299 2.25 -11.44 19.90
C ILE A 299 2.08 -10.10 19.20
N LEU A 300 1.09 -10.02 18.32
CA LEU A 300 0.73 -8.80 17.62
C LEU A 300 -0.04 -7.88 18.59
N THR A 301 0.54 -6.73 18.93
CA THR A 301 -0.05 -5.75 19.84
C THR A 301 -0.51 -4.53 19.06
N ARG A 302 -1.74 -4.06 19.31
CA ARG A 302 -2.25 -2.82 18.72
C ARG A 302 -1.46 -1.61 19.21
N CYS A 303 -1.05 -0.74 18.28
CA CYS A 303 -0.48 0.57 18.63
C CYS A 303 -1.60 1.56 18.93
N ARG A 304 -1.37 2.46 19.91
CA ARG A 304 -2.32 3.52 20.29
C ARG A 304 -2.67 4.43 19.11
N SER A 305 -1.68 4.67 18.26
CA SER A 305 -1.76 5.47 17.04
C SER A 305 -0.71 4.98 16.05
N TYR A 306 -0.70 5.52 14.83
CA TYR A 306 0.38 5.33 13.87
C TYR A 306 1.26 6.58 13.75
N ALA A 307 2.51 6.41 13.36
CA ALA A 307 3.34 7.51 12.88
C ALA A 307 3.01 7.75 11.41
N ARG A 308 2.84 8.99 10.97
CA ARG A 308 2.70 9.35 9.55
C ARG A 308 4.09 9.37 8.95
N ASN A 309 4.33 8.55 7.94
CA ASN A 309 5.56 8.56 7.16
C ASN A 309 5.27 9.29 5.85
N TYR A 310 6.27 9.85 5.21
CA TYR A 310 6.08 10.38 3.86
C TYR A 310 7.25 9.95 2.98
N PRO A 311 6.99 9.49 1.75
CA PRO A 311 8.05 9.29 0.78
C PRO A 311 8.90 10.54 0.67
N SER A 312 10.20 10.36 0.45
CA SER A 312 11.15 11.47 0.34
C SER A 312 10.75 12.38 -0.82
N ALA A 313 10.04 13.46 -0.52
CA ALA A 313 9.66 14.44 -1.53
C ALA A 313 10.94 15.05 -2.11
N GLY A 314 11.16 14.90 -3.40
CA GLY A 314 12.39 15.33 -4.09
C GLY A 314 12.10 15.74 -5.52
N THR A 315 12.97 16.57 -6.09
CA THR A 315 12.81 17.16 -7.43
C THR A 315 12.83 16.15 -8.59
N LYS A 316 13.00 14.85 -8.31
CA LYS A 316 13.10 13.77 -9.30
C LYS A 316 11.94 12.77 -9.26
N GLN A 317 10.83 13.06 -8.55
CA GLN A 317 9.64 12.21 -8.53
C GLN A 317 8.41 12.98 -9.04
N SER A 318 7.60 12.33 -9.87
CA SER A 318 6.32 12.82 -10.36
C SER A 318 5.24 11.92 -9.80
N PHE A 319 4.30 12.45 -9.02
CA PHE A 319 3.20 11.62 -8.55
C PHE A 319 2.27 11.28 -9.73
N PRO A 320 1.89 10.00 -9.91
CA PRO A 320 0.89 9.65 -10.91
C PRO A 320 -0.47 10.23 -10.53
N VAL A 321 -1.35 10.37 -11.52
CA VAL A 321 -2.78 10.57 -11.26
C VAL A 321 -3.41 9.25 -10.82
N TRP A 322 -4.40 9.30 -9.92
CA TRP A 322 -5.01 8.11 -9.33
C TRP A 322 -6.53 8.09 -9.49
N THR A 323 -7.04 6.89 -9.73
CA THR A 323 -8.43 6.55 -9.48
C THR A 323 -8.47 5.28 -8.62
N ILE A 324 -9.14 5.38 -7.47
CA ILE A 324 -9.30 4.28 -6.53
C ILE A 324 -10.78 3.95 -6.50
N THR A 325 -11.14 2.71 -6.82
CA THR A 325 -12.53 2.25 -6.79
C THR A 325 -12.69 1.26 -5.64
N THR A 326 -13.76 1.39 -4.86
CA THR A 326 -14.12 0.43 -3.80
C THR A 326 -15.63 0.22 -3.77
N GLY A 327 -16.07 -0.95 -3.34
CA GLY A 327 -17.49 -1.19 -3.06
C GLY A 327 -17.93 -0.65 -1.71
N LEU A 328 -19.21 -0.28 -1.59
CA LEU A 328 -19.86 0.02 -0.31
C LEU A 328 -19.83 -1.19 0.63
N HIS A 329 -20.10 -2.39 0.10
CA HIS A 329 -20.15 -3.64 0.87
C HIS A 329 -18.82 -4.39 0.87
N SER A 330 -17.73 -3.72 0.53
CA SER A 330 -16.39 -4.30 0.58
C SER A 330 -15.81 -4.16 2.00
N PRO A 331 -15.25 -5.23 2.59
CA PRO A 331 -14.54 -5.11 3.86
C PRO A 331 -13.28 -4.22 3.76
N LEU A 332 -12.78 -3.98 2.53
CA LEU A 332 -11.59 -3.17 2.24
C LEU A 332 -11.89 -1.68 2.01
N SER A 333 -13.14 -1.24 2.16
CA SER A 333 -13.53 0.15 1.85
C SER A 333 -12.85 1.18 2.76
N ASP A 334 -12.70 0.90 4.06
CA ASP A 334 -11.98 1.76 4.99
C ASP A 334 -10.50 1.92 4.61
N GLN A 335 -9.84 0.83 4.22
CA GLN A 335 -8.44 0.86 3.79
C GLN A 335 -8.29 1.65 2.48
N SER A 336 -9.23 1.49 1.54
CA SER A 336 -9.25 2.22 0.27
C SER A 336 -9.42 3.72 0.48
N ALA A 337 -10.33 4.12 1.37
CA ALA A 337 -10.53 5.52 1.75
C ALA A 337 -9.31 6.11 2.47
N GLU A 338 -8.68 5.32 3.36
CA GLU A 338 -7.45 5.72 4.02
C GLU A 338 -6.30 5.92 3.02
N LEU A 339 -6.12 5.00 2.08
CA LEU A 339 -5.11 5.08 1.03
C LEU A 339 -5.29 6.33 0.18
N ALA A 340 -6.52 6.60 -0.29
CA ALA A 340 -6.81 7.82 -1.06
C ALA A 340 -6.43 9.10 -0.29
N LYS A 341 -6.77 9.14 1.00
CA LYS A 341 -6.42 10.27 1.87
C LYS A 341 -4.91 10.40 2.08
N ALA A 342 -4.21 9.29 2.22
CA ALA A 342 -2.76 9.25 2.39
C ALA A 342 -2.03 9.75 1.13
N ILE A 343 -2.44 9.29 -0.05
CA ILE A 343 -1.89 9.72 -1.34
C ILE A 343 -2.14 11.21 -1.56
N ARG A 344 -3.38 11.71 -1.39
CA ARG A 344 -3.71 13.15 -1.51
C ARG A 344 -2.81 14.02 -0.64
N ARG A 345 -2.63 13.64 0.63
CA ARG A 345 -1.76 14.37 1.57
C ARG A 345 -0.29 14.34 1.14
N SER A 346 0.20 13.17 0.72
CA SER A 346 1.58 13.04 0.26
C SER A 346 1.83 13.91 -0.97
N MET A 347 0.89 13.93 -1.90
CA MET A 347 1.00 14.69 -3.12
C MET A 347 0.93 16.21 -2.89
N ALA A 348 0.00 16.68 -2.04
CA ALA A 348 -0.04 18.09 -1.62
C ALA A 348 1.30 18.53 -0.98
N ARG A 349 1.90 17.68 -0.13
CA ARG A 349 3.21 17.95 0.47
C ARG A 349 4.35 17.95 -0.55
N HIS A 350 4.31 17.02 -1.50
CA HIS A 350 5.30 16.96 -2.57
C HIS A 350 5.24 18.19 -3.45
N MET A 351 4.04 18.61 -3.83
CA MET A 351 3.83 19.85 -4.57
C MET A 351 4.37 21.06 -3.80
N LEU A 352 4.04 21.19 -2.51
CA LEU A 352 4.59 22.26 -1.67
C LEU A 352 6.12 22.25 -1.67
N LYS A 353 6.74 21.08 -1.46
CA LYS A 353 8.20 20.97 -1.39
C LYS A 353 8.86 21.28 -2.73
N THR A 354 8.27 20.86 -3.84
CA THR A 354 8.77 21.15 -5.18
C THR A 354 8.66 22.63 -5.53
N HIS A 355 7.55 23.28 -5.18
CA HIS A 355 7.34 24.70 -5.51
C HIS A 355 8.07 25.67 -4.57
N SER A 356 8.18 25.33 -3.28
CA SER A 356 8.66 26.26 -2.24
C SER A 356 9.87 25.78 -1.45
N GLY A 357 10.39 24.56 -1.72
CA GLY A 357 11.57 24.00 -1.05
C GLY A 357 11.36 23.58 0.41
N ARG A 358 10.16 23.79 0.97
CA ARG A 358 9.85 23.61 2.39
C ARG A 358 8.83 22.49 2.63
N ALA A 359 8.77 22.05 3.89
CA ALA A 359 7.87 20.98 4.33
C ALA A 359 6.66 21.44 5.17
N ARG A 360 6.61 22.72 5.55
CA ARG A 360 5.57 23.30 6.41
C ARG A 360 4.75 24.33 5.64
N TRP A 361 3.43 24.35 5.87
CA TRP A 361 2.48 25.33 5.34
C TRP A 361 2.69 26.70 5.97
N HIS A 362 2.45 27.79 5.22
CA HIS A 362 2.51 29.15 5.79
C HIS A 362 1.19 29.53 6.45
N ASP A 363 0.09 29.26 5.76
CA ASP A 363 -1.26 29.56 6.20
C ASP A 363 -2.23 28.40 5.84
N VAL A 364 -3.46 28.53 6.31
CA VAL A 364 -4.52 27.53 6.04
C VAL A 364 -4.94 27.59 4.57
N ALA A 365 -4.96 28.78 3.97
CA ALA A 365 -5.38 28.97 2.57
C ALA A 365 -4.41 28.35 1.56
N GLU A 366 -3.10 28.40 1.80
CA GLU A 366 -2.12 27.64 1.01
C GLU A 366 -2.33 26.14 1.13
N LYS A 367 -2.52 25.65 2.36
CA LYS A 367 -2.77 24.23 2.58
C LYS A 367 -3.99 23.76 1.80
N GLU A 368 -5.10 24.50 1.88
CA GLU A 368 -6.35 24.21 1.16
C GLU A 368 -6.13 24.18 -0.36
N ARG A 369 -5.41 25.18 -0.92
CA ARG A 369 -5.07 25.20 -2.36
C ARG A 369 -4.34 23.95 -2.83
N TYR A 370 -3.32 23.48 -2.10
CA TYR A 370 -2.61 22.25 -2.49
C TYR A 370 -3.44 20.98 -2.22
N GLU A 371 -4.30 20.99 -1.20
CA GLU A 371 -5.24 19.89 -0.95
C GLU A 371 -6.30 19.78 -2.05
N ASP A 372 -6.78 20.89 -2.58
CA ASP A 372 -7.75 20.94 -3.69
C ASP A 372 -7.15 20.41 -5.00
N VAL A 373 -5.93 20.84 -5.35
CA VAL A 373 -5.21 20.27 -6.50
C VAL A 373 -4.99 18.78 -6.30
N ALA A 374 -4.67 18.37 -5.07
CA ALA A 374 -4.47 16.97 -4.79
C ALA A 374 -5.75 16.13 -4.87
N PHE A 375 -6.88 16.72 -4.50
CA PHE A 375 -8.20 16.11 -4.67
C PHE A 375 -8.54 15.90 -6.14
N GLY A 376 -8.21 16.85 -7.01
CA GLY A 376 -8.44 16.75 -8.46
C GLY A 376 -7.55 15.72 -9.18
N GLN A 377 -6.45 15.26 -8.60
CA GLN A 377 -5.58 14.24 -9.20
C GLN A 377 -5.79 12.84 -8.62
N VAL A 378 -6.43 12.71 -7.44
CA VAL A 378 -6.66 11.43 -6.76
C VAL A 378 -8.15 11.28 -6.49
N HIS A 379 -8.82 10.48 -7.31
CA HIS A 379 -10.25 10.20 -7.19
C HIS A 379 -10.51 8.94 -6.38
N LEU A 380 -11.55 8.97 -5.55
CA LEU A 380 -12.06 7.81 -4.83
C LEU A 380 -13.51 7.61 -5.25
N ASN A 381 -13.77 6.53 -5.97
CA ASN A 381 -15.08 6.16 -6.49
C ASN A 381 -15.64 5.04 -5.63
N VAL A 382 -16.85 5.23 -5.13
CA VAL A 382 -17.53 4.26 -4.27
C VAL A 382 -18.71 3.69 -5.03
N MET A 383 -18.68 2.40 -5.30
CA MET A 383 -19.68 1.70 -6.10
C MET A 383 -20.67 0.92 -5.20
N PRO A 384 -21.92 0.73 -5.64
CA PRO A 384 -22.82 -0.23 -5.00
C PRO A 384 -22.23 -1.64 -4.96
N GLY A 385 -22.61 -2.43 -3.95
CA GLY A 385 -22.11 -3.81 -3.80
C GLY A 385 -20.62 -3.88 -3.42
N VAL A 386 -19.93 -4.91 -3.88
CA VAL A 386 -18.48 -5.09 -3.66
C VAL A 386 -17.65 -4.29 -4.67
N GLY A 387 -18.23 -3.99 -5.83
CA GLY A 387 -17.61 -3.11 -6.82
C GLY A 387 -16.34 -3.68 -7.46
N LEU A 388 -16.20 -5.01 -7.57
CA LEU A 388 -15.13 -5.66 -8.32
C LEU A 388 -15.35 -5.53 -9.83
N TRP A 389 -14.26 -5.48 -10.59
CA TRP A 389 -14.26 -5.57 -12.05
C TRP A 389 -14.41 -7.02 -12.53
N SER A 390 -13.80 -7.97 -11.82
CA SER A 390 -13.78 -9.40 -12.21
C SER A 390 -14.98 -10.20 -11.70
N ARG A 391 -15.90 -9.58 -10.95
CA ARG A 391 -17.20 -10.17 -10.58
C ARG A 391 -18.33 -9.33 -11.15
N GLN A 392 -18.89 -9.80 -12.26
CA GLN A 392 -19.85 -9.07 -13.08
C GLN A 392 -21.29 -9.21 -12.56
N ASP A 393 -21.61 -10.34 -11.93
CA ASP A 393 -22.95 -10.60 -11.37
C ASP A 393 -23.32 -9.62 -10.25
N ASP A 394 -22.32 -9.16 -9.48
CA ASP A 394 -22.51 -8.23 -8.37
C ASP A 394 -22.53 -6.75 -8.77
N ASN A 395 -22.15 -6.46 -10.02
CA ASN A 395 -22.08 -5.11 -10.55
C ASN A 395 -22.61 -5.10 -11.99
N PRO A 396 -23.92 -4.88 -12.20
CA PRO A 396 -24.50 -4.85 -13.55
C PRO A 396 -23.90 -3.73 -14.42
N GLU A 397 -23.30 -2.72 -13.80
CA GLU A 397 -22.63 -1.59 -14.45
C GLU A 397 -21.09 -1.78 -14.51
N TRP A 398 -20.58 -3.01 -14.30
CA TRP A 398 -19.14 -3.30 -14.31
C TRP A 398 -18.49 -2.85 -15.62
N LYS A 399 -19.18 -3.04 -16.74
CA LYS A 399 -18.66 -2.69 -18.07
C LYS A 399 -18.48 -1.19 -18.18
N ASN A 400 -19.49 -0.41 -17.81
CA ASN A 400 -19.41 1.05 -17.78
C ASN A 400 -18.27 1.51 -16.87
N SER A 401 -18.13 0.89 -15.70
CA SER A 401 -17.06 1.19 -14.73
C SER A 401 -15.67 0.97 -15.33
N VAL A 402 -15.45 -0.14 -16.04
CA VAL A 402 -14.17 -0.45 -16.69
C VAL A 402 -13.93 0.45 -17.91
N GLU A 403 -14.98 0.78 -18.68
CA GLU A 403 -14.91 1.72 -19.80
C GLU A 403 -14.51 3.13 -19.33
N GLU A 404 -15.11 3.61 -18.24
CA GLU A 404 -14.75 4.88 -17.61
C GLU A 404 -13.29 4.91 -17.18
N VAL A 405 -12.80 3.82 -16.57
CA VAL A 405 -11.38 3.67 -16.21
C VAL A 405 -10.48 3.71 -17.45
N GLY A 406 -10.86 3.05 -18.54
CA GLY A 406 -10.10 3.07 -19.79
C GLY A 406 -10.06 4.45 -20.45
N ILE A 407 -11.19 5.16 -20.49
CA ILE A 407 -11.28 6.55 -20.98
C ILE A 407 -10.43 7.47 -20.10
N TRP A 408 -10.51 7.31 -18.78
CA TRP A 408 -9.71 8.08 -17.83
C TRP A 408 -8.22 7.82 -18.01
N MET A 409 -7.81 6.56 -18.15
CA MET A 409 -6.43 6.17 -18.44
C MET A 409 -5.92 6.81 -19.73
N ARG A 410 -6.72 6.77 -20.80
CA ARG A 410 -6.37 7.41 -22.06
C ARG A 410 -6.06 8.90 -21.86
N ARG A 411 -6.95 9.63 -21.20
CA ARG A 411 -6.75 11.07 -20.90
C ARG A 411 -5.51 11.31 -20.04
N GLY A 412 -5.31 10.53 -18.98
CA GLY A 412 -4.16 10.64 -18.08
C GLY A 412 -2.82 10.40 -18.78
N LEU A 413 -2.78 9.45 -19.72
CA LEU A 413 -1.57 9.08 -20.46
C LEU A 413 -1.34 9.92 -21.72
N GLU A 414 -2.36 10.62 -22.23
CA GLU A 414 -2.23 11.61 -23.31
C GLU A 414 -1.88 13.01 -22.77
N SER A 415 -2.34 13.38 -21.58
CA SER A 415 -2.09 14.72 -21.00
C SER A 415 -0.62 14.97 -20.61
N GLY A 416 0.23 13.94 -20.60
CA GLY A 416 1.68 14.09 -20.43
C GLY A 416 2.42 14.63 -21.67
N LEU A 417 1.70 15.02 -22.72
CA LEU A 417 2.22 15.56 -23.99
C LEU A 417 2.47 17.09 -23.98
N THR A 418 2.05 17.81 -22.93
CA THR A 418 2.26 19.26 -22.76
C THR A 418 3.20 19.53 -21.61
#